data_AF-A0A8C6YQ03-F1
#
_entry.id   AF-A0A8C6YQ03-F1
#
_cell.length_a   1.000
_cell.length_b   1.000
_cell.length_c   1.000
_cell.angle_alpha   90.00
_cell.angle_beta   90.00
_cell.angle_gamma   90.00
#
_symmetry.space_group_name_H-M   'P 1'
#
loop_
_entity.id
_entity.type
_entity.pdbx_description
1 polymer ?
#
loop_
_entity_poly.entity_id
_entity_poly.type
_entity_poly.pdbx_seq_one_letter_code
_entity_poly.pdbx_strand_id
1 'polypeptide(L)'
;CKPVPCLELYVLSSHSASPKGKFKTKENAECTWAVADVSAATLRVDCKTGESKFWCEFSGDPSTCPQYAANQKSYWKQVSRSLKKQKQICQDPKSILKSKICRKGPQSAHLRLTSSSLLTSMDPVKEIATHHTKEGDKQTSTSAVTKKQPEKKLEDCVEDIDYIDQRKVAEEYCPESLLSLCNFFITMVQDKKC
;
A
#
# COMPACT_ATOMS: atom_id res chain seq x y z
N CYS A 1 36.36 41.03 24.93
CA CYS A 1 35.71 39.79 24.49
C CYS A 1 34.59 39.46 25.47
N LYS A 2 33.32 39.54 25.06
CA LYS A 2 32.17 39.22 25.92
C LYS A 2 32.12 37.71 26.18
N PRO A 3 31.74 37.26 27.39
CA PRO A 3 31.43 35.87 27.64
C PRO A 3 30.16 35.49 26.86
N VAL A 4 30.24 34.44 26.05
CA VAL A 4 29.08 33.88 25.35
C VAL A 4 28.15 33.28 26.42
N PRO A 5 26.84 33.60 26.43
CA PRO A 5 25.95 33.13 27.49
C PRO A 5 25.75 31.61 27.36
N CYS A 6 25.83 30.90 28.49
CA CYS A 6 25.51 29.47 28.68
C CYS A 6 24.03 29.11 28.40
N LEU A 7 23.34 29.84 27.53
CA LEU A 7 21.95 29.63 27.14
C LEU A 7 21.81 28.76 25.88
N GLU A 8 22.86 28.59 25.06
CA GLU A 8 22.85 27.63 23.94
C GLU A 8 22.88 26.16 24.38
N LEU A 9 23.23 25.87 25.64
CA LEU A 9 23.23 24.50 26.15
C LEU A 9 21.85 24.05 26.66
N TYR A 10 20.84 24.94 26.70
CA TYR A 10 19.52 24.65 27.27
C TYR A 10 18.40 24.32 26.26
N VAL A 11 18.70 24.21 24.96
CA VAL A 11 17.77 23.56 24.00
C VAL A 11 18.19 22.11 23.73
N LEU A 12 18.95 21.50 24.64
CA LEU A 12 18.98 20.05 24.83
C LEU A 12 17.81 19.65 25.74
N SER A 13 16.56 19.80 25.28
CA SER A 13 15.41 19.38 26.08
C SER A 13 14.29 18.81 25.21
N SER A 14 14.05 17.52 25.41
CA SER A 14 13.05 16.62 24.80
C SER A 14 13.40 15.93 23.46
N HIS A 15 14.58 15.31 23.35
CA HIS A 15 14.79 14.31 22.31
C HIS A 15 13.96 13.05 22.61
N SER A 16 12.71 13.01 22.14
CA SER A 16 12.04 11.74 21.90
C SER A 16 12.94 10.92 20.97
N ALA A 17 13.49 9.81 21.45
CA ALA A 17 14.37 8.96 20.66
C ALA A 17 13.68 8.61 19.33
N SER A 18 14.38 8.82 18.21
CA SER A 18 13.84 8.53 16.88
C SER A 18 13.32 7.09 16.80
N PRO A 19 12.17 6.84 16.16
CA PRO A 19 11.62 5.50 16.03
C PRO A 19 12.64 4.53 15.43
N LYS A 20 12.77 3.36 16.06
CA LYS A 20 13.70 2.31 15.65
C LYS A 20 13.20 0.94 16.08
N GLY A 21 13.76 -0.12 15.51
CA GLY A 21 13.42 -1.49 15.89
C GLY A 21 14.26 -2.55 15.19
N LYS A 22 13.94 -3.81 15.51
CA LYS A 22 14.57 -5.00 14.93
C LYS A 22 13.53 -6.05 14.56
N PHE A 23 13.82 -6.85 13.54
CA PHE A 23 12.96 -7.94 13.10
C PHE A 23 13.78 -9.00 12.36
N LYS A 24 13.21 -10.20 12.23
CA LYS A 24 13.71 -11.22 11.30
C LYS A 24 12.79 -11.30 10.09
N THR A 25 13.35 -11.40 8.89
CA THR A 25 12.58 -11.61 7.66
C THR A 25 12.10 -13.06 7.56
N LYS A 26 11.30 -13.37 6.52
CA LYS A 26 10.89 -14.75 6.24
C LYS A 26 12.07 -15.61 5.77
N GLU A 27 13.06 -14.97 5.15
CA GLU A 27 14.32 -15.54 4.68
C GLU A 27 15.38 -15.64 5.81
N ASN A 28 14.98 -15.46 7.07
CA ASN A 28 15.84 -15.50 8.26
C ASN A 28 16.95 -14.43 8.32
N ALA A 29 16.84 -13.35 7.54
CA ALA A 29 17.73 -12.21 7.68
C ALA A 29 17.43 -11.46 8.98
N GLU A 30 18.47 -11.13 9.75
CA GLU A 30 18.36 -10.28 10.94
C GLU A 30 18.46 -8.82 10.51
N CYS A 31 17.41 -8.04 10.76
CA CYS A 31 17.32 -6.66 10.32
C CYS A 31 17.08 -5.68 11.47
N THR A 32 17.69 -4.51 11.38
CA THR A 32 17.41 -3.34 12.20
C THR A 32 16.92 -2.20 11.33
N TRP A 33 16.07 -1.34 11.88
CA TRP A 33 15.64 -0.14 11.19
C TRP A 33 15.64 1.05 12.14
N ALA A 34 15.92 2.23 11.62
CA ALA A 34 15.85 3.48 12.35
C ALA A 34 15.42 4.62 11.44
N VAL A 35 14.63 5.56 11.97
CA VAL A 35 14.34 6.82 11.30
C VAL A 35 15.60 7.69 11.38
N ALA A 36 16.23 7.90 10.23
CA ALA A 36 17.41 8.75 10.06
C ALA A 36 17.04 10.23 10.10
N ASP A 37 15.88 10.59 9.54
CA ASP A 37 15.34 11.95 9.55
C ASP A 37 13.82 11.88 9.83
N VAL A 38 13.36 12.53 10.89
CA VAL A 38 11.94 12.50 11.29
C VAL A 38 11.08 13.44 10.44
N SER A 39 11.67 14.50 9.88
CA SER A 39 11.01 15.52 9.06
C SER A 39 10.81 15.06 7.61
N ALA A 40 11.83 14.45 7.00
CA ALA A 40 11.77 13.81 5.69
C ALA A 40 11.40 12.31 5.78
N ALA A 41 11.09 11.83 6.99
CA ALA A 41 10.77 10.45 7.35
C ALA A 41 11.63 9.39 6.65
N THR A 42 12.93 9.67 6.48
CA THR A 42 13.86 8.72 5.88
C THR A 42 14.15 7.62 6.88
N LEU A 43 13.86 6.40 6.48
CA LEU A 43 13.98 5.18 7.26
C LEU A 43 15.05 4.30 6.65
N ARG A 44 16.12 4.05 7.40
CA ARG A 44 17.17 3.12 6.99
C ARG A 44 16.89 1.73 7.55
N VAL A 45 17.10 0.72 6.73
CA VAL A 45 17.03 -0.70 7.09
C VAL A 45 18.37 -1.33 6.80
N ASP A 46 18.96 -1.95 7.80
CA ASP A 46 20.20 -2.71 7.68
C ASP A 46 19.91 -4.17 8.02
N CYS A 47 20.30 -5.08 7.15
CA CYS A 47 20.03 -6.52 7.28
C CYS A 47 21.31 -7.33 7.15
N LYS A 48 21.33 -8.48 7.83
CA LYS A 48 22.41 -9.45 7.81
C LYS A 48 21.85 -10.86 7.58
N THR A 49 22.44 -11.59 6.64
CA THR A 49 22.16 -13.01 6.40
C THR A 49 23.49 -13.76 6.33
N GLY A 50 23.76 -14.63 7.32
CA GLY A 50 25.10 -15.22 7.46
C GLY A 50 26.15 -14.12 7.64
N GLU A 51 27.13 -14.04 6.74
CA GLU A 51 28.14 -12.97 6.73
C GLU A 51 27.78 -11.79 5.81
N SER A 52 26.85 -11.99 4.88
CA SER A 52 26.42 -10.97 3.93
C SER A 52 25.59 -9.90 4.62
N LYS A 53 25.89 -8.63 4.31
CA LYS A 53 25.15 -7.46 4.78
C LYS A 53 24.59 -6.70 3.60
N PHE A 54 23.38 -6.19 3.76
CA PHE A 54 22.73 -5.36 2.76
C PHE A 54 21.85 -4.32 3.45
N TRP A 55 21.52 -3.27 2.73
CA TRP A 55 20.73 -2.18 3.28
C TRP A 55 19.77 -1.60 2.23
N CYS A 56 18.78 -0.88 2.74
CA CYS A 56 17.94 -0.02 1.94
C CYS A 56 17.40 1.18 2.73
N GLU A 57 16.98 2.20 1.98
CA GLU A 57 16.34 3.40 2.51
C GLU A 57 14.93 3.53 1.93
N PHE A 58 14.00 3.86 2.82
CA PHE A 58 12.64 4.23 2.45
C PHE A 58 12.41 5.68 2.82
N SER A 59 11.85 6.48 1.90
CA SER A 59 11.58 7.91 2.14
C SER A 59 10.18 8.29 1.70
N GLY A 60 9.68 9.38 2.27
CA GLY A 60 8.37 9.97 2.01
C GLY A 60 8.07 11.06 3.04
N ASP A 61 6.93 11.71 2.93
CA ASP A 61 6.53 12.80 3.83
C ASP A 61 5.19 12.49 4.52
N PRO A 62 5.19 11.71 5.62
CA PRO A 62 4.00 11.38 6.38
C PRO A 62 3.27 12.61 6.92
N SER A 63 3.92 13.79 7.01
CA SER A 63 3.26 15.01 7.49
C SER A 63 2.20 15.52 6.51
N THR A 64 2.34 15.22 5.21
CA THR A 64 1.31 15.50 4.18
C THR A 64 0.03 14.68 4.32
N CYS A 65 0.01 13.71 5.24
CA CYS A 65 -1.16 12.92 5.60
C CYS A 65 -1.80 13.49 6.89
N PRO A 66 -3.05 13.99 6.85
CA PRO A 66 -3.67 14.70 7.99
C PRO A 66 -3.71 13.89 9.29
N GLN A 67 -3.78 12.56 9.19
CA GLN A 67 -3.89 11.68 10.34
C GLN A 67 -2.53 11.38 11.01
N TYR A 68 -1.39 11.74 10.41
CA TYR A 68 -0.07 11.37 10.94
C TYR A 68 0.26 12.06 12.26
N ALA A 69 0.04 13.37 12.35
CA ALA A 69 0.45 14.17 13.52
C ALA A 69 -0.15 13.65 14.83
N ALA A 70 -1.43 13.23 14.81
CA ALA A 70 -2.13 12.67 15.96
C ALA A 70 -1.80 11.18 16.22
N ASN A 71 -1.19 10.47 15.26
CA ASN A 71 -1.04 9.01 15.30
C ASN A 71 0.40 8.51 15.09
N GLN A 72 1.42 9.33 15.32
CA GLN A 72 2.83 9.02 15.00
C GLN A 72 3.31 7.66 15.55
N LYS A 73 3.04 7.36 16.82
CA LYS A 73 3.44 6.08 17.45
C LYS A 73 2.77 4.87 16.78
N SER A 74 1.48 5.00 16.43
CA SER A 74 0.74 3.95 15.73
C SER A 74 1.22 3.81 14.28
N TYR A 75 1.56 4.93 13.62
CA TYR A 75 2.14 4.96 12.29
C TYR A 75 3.43 4.15 12.24
N TRP A 76 4.40 4.45 13.10
CA TRP A 76 5.69 3.76 13.10
C TRP A 76 5.54 2.28 13.46
N LYS A 77 4.63 1.91 14.37
CA LYS A 77 4.30 0.50 14.65
C LYS A 77 3.75 -0.22 13.41
N GLN A 78 2.94 0.44 12.59
CA GLN A 78 2.42 -0.13 11.34
C GLN A 78 3.51 -0.26 10.29
N VAL A 79 4.41 0.72 10.17
CA VAL A 79 5.59 0.67 9.31
C VAL A 79 6.48 -0.52 9.68
N SER A 80 6.78 -0.74 10.97
CA SER A 80 7.58 -1.90 11.41
C SER A 80 6.92 -3.23 11.03
N ARG A 81 5.59 -3.32 11.15
CA ARG A 81 4.84 -4.50 10.72
C ARG A 81 4.89 -4.69 9.20
N SER A 82 4.87 -3.60 8.43
CA SER A 82 5.01 -3.65 6.98
C SER A 82 6.40 -4.13 6.56
N LEU A 83 7.46 -3.67 7.23
CA LEU A 83 8.83 -4.15 7.00
C LEU A 83 8.94 -5.67 7.17
N LYS A 84 8.45 -6.20 8.31
CA LYS A 84 8.46 -7.64 8.58
C LYS A 84 7.67 -8.48 7.55
N LYS A 85 6.73 -7.85 6.84
CA LYS A 85 5.88 -8.52 5.84
C LYS A 85 6.45 -8.48 4.42
N GLN A 86 7.47 -7.64 4.16
CA GLN A 86 8.12 -7.60 2.85
C GLN A 86 8.68 -8.98 2.52
N LYS A 87 8.50 -9.42 1.27
CA LYS A 87 9.23 -10.56 0.69
C LYS A 87 10.44 -9.98 0.00
N GLN A 88 11.62 -10.60 0.12
CA GLN A 88 12.83 -10.10 -0.54
C GLN A 88 13.07 -8.59 -0.25
N ILE A 89 13.11 -8.24 1.04
CA ILE A 89 13.27 -6.84 1.46
C ILE A 89 14.52 -6.22 0.80
N CYS A 90 14.42 -4.93 0.45
CA CYS A 90 15.44 -4.17 -0.25
C CYS A 90 15.66 -4.53 -1.75
N GLN A 91 14.95 -5.48 -2.34
CA GLN A 91 15.15 -5.88 -3.74
C GLN A 91 14.10 -5.35 -4.73
N ASP A 92 12.95 -4.88 -4.25
CA ASP A 92 11.87 -4.38 -5.12
C ASP A 92 11.81 -2.84 -5.11
N PRO A 93 12.20 -2.14 -6.20
CA PRO A 93 12.17 -0.67 -6.28
C PRO A 93 10.75 -0.09 -6.15
N LYS A 94 9.72 -0.91 -6.37
CA LYS A 94 8.32 -0.51 -6.20
C LYS A 94 7.78 -0.77 -4.80
N SER A 95 8.61 -1.26 -3.87
CA SER A 95 8.20 -1.57 -2.50
C SER A 95 7.71 -0.31 -1.75
N ILE A 96 6.56 -0.46 -1.08
CA ILE A 96 5.93 0.59 -0.28
C ILE A 96 5.65 0.05 1.13
N LEU A 97 5.99 0.81 2.16
CA LEU A 97 5.63 0.48 3.54
C LEU A 97 4.23 1.01 3.85
N LYS A 98 3.29 0.08 4.00
CA LYS A 98 1.88 0.41 4.17
C LYS A 98 1.56 0.78 5.61
N SER A 99 0.88 1.91 5.78
CA SER A 99 0.25 2.34 7.03
C SER A 99 -1.21 2.68 6.76
N LYS A 100 -2.13 2.14 7.57
CA LYS A 100 -3.57 2.46 7.50
C LYS A 100 -3.82 3.94 7.77
N ILE A 101 -2.98 4.56 8.61
CA ILE A 101 -3.10 5.98 8.98
C ILE A 101 -2.98 6.87 7.74
N CYS A 102 -2.06 6.55 6.84
CA CYS A 102 -1.83 7.33 5.62
C CYS A 102 -2.26 6.61 4.35
N ARG A 103 -3.10 5.56 4.44
CA ARG A 103 -3.50 4.74 3.28
C ARG A 103 -4.21 5.54 2.18
N LYS A 104 -4.98 6.55 2.57
CA LYS A 104 -5.71 7.45 1.66
C LYS A 104 -5.00 8.81 1.49
N GLY A 105 -3.76 8.93 1.96
CA GLY A 105 -2.97 10.16 1.82
C GLY A 105 -2.42 10.33 0.40
N PRO A 106 -1.78 11.48 0.12
CA PRO A 106 -1.09 11.70 -1.15
C PRO A 106 0.06 10.70 -1.34
N GLN A 107 0.51 10.53 -2.59
CA GLN A 107 1.60 9.60 -2.89
C GLN A 107 2.90 9.94 -2.14
N SER A 108 3.15 11.23 -1.90
CA SER A 108 4.26 11.73 -1.10
C SER A 108 4.24 11.19 0.33
N ALA A 109 3.06 10.93 0.92
CA ALA A 109 2.93 10.44 2.30
C ALA A 109 3.35 8.98 2.50
N HIS A 110 3.60 8.25 1.42
CA HIS A 110 3.95 6.84 1.48
C HIS A 110 5.47 6.65 1.47
N LEU A 111 5.99 5.87 2.42
CA LEU A 111 7.39 5.49 2.44
C LEU A 111 7.66 4.47 1.32
N ARG A 112 8.47 4.87 0.35
CA ARG A 112 8.87 4.08 -0.83
C ARG A 112 10.35 3.78 -0.79
N LEU A 113 10.74 2.62 -1.31
CA LEU A 113 12.16 2.28 -1.46
C LEU A 113 12.82 3.30 -2.40
N THR A 114 13.84 4.01 -1.91
CA THR A 114 14.56 5.04 -2.67
C THR A 114 15.98 4.60 -3.01
N SER A 115 16.60 3.81 -2.15
CA SER A 115 17.96 3.32 -2.35
C SER A 115 18.15 1.94 -1.74
N SER A 116 19.01 1.12 -2.35
CA SER A 116 19.41 -0.16 -1.79
C SER A 116 20.77 -0.60 -2.33
N SER A 117 21.54 -1.29 -1.49
CA SER A 117 22.74 -2.01 -1.93
C SER A 117 22.47 -3.19 -2.87
N LEU A 118 21.22 -3.66 -2.99
CA LEU A 118 20.82 -4.79 -3.83
C LEU A 118 20.25 -4.34 -5.18
N LEU A 119 19.89 -3.06 -5.31
CA LEU A 119 19.47 -2.48 -6.57
C LEU A 119 20.73 -1.94 -7.26
N THR A 120 21.28 -2.70 -8.19
CA THR A 120 22.29 -2.17 -9.11
C THR A 120 21.66 -0.99 -9.84
N SER A 121 22.36 0.15 -9.87
CA SER A 121 21.89 1.45 -10.35
C SER A 121 21.06 1.34 -11.63
N MET A 122 19.74 1.36 -11.52
CA MET A 122 18.89 1.72 -12.64
C MET A 122 19.02 3.24 -12.75
N ASP A 123 19.77 3.70 -13.74
CA ASP A 123 19.81 5.09 -14.15
C ASP A 123 18.38 5.66 -14.20
N PRO A 124 18.14 6.88 -13.68
CA PRO A 124 16.83 7.50 -13.79
C PRO A 124 16.56 7.81 -15.27
N VAL A 125 15.75 6.97 -15.93
CA VAL A 125 15.12 7.38 -17.18
C VAL A 125 14.13 8.49 -16.82
N LYS A 126 14.57 9.70 -17.14
CA LYS A 126 13.82 10.96 -17.15
C LYS A 126 12.47 10.73 -17.84
N GLU A 127 11.41 10.62 -17.05
CA GLU A 127 10.03 10.56 -17.54
C GLU A 127 9.71 11.92 -18.18
N ILE A 128 9.72 11.95 -19.51
CA ILE A 128 9.35 13.13 -20.29
C ILE A 128 7.85 13.29 -20.13
N ALA A 129 7.48 14.32 -19.38
CA ALA A 129 6.13 14.87 -19.34
C ALA A 129 5.65 15.10 -20.78
N THR A 130 4.57 14.43 -21.17
CA THR A 130 3.76 14.85 -22.31
C THR A 130 2.37 15.18 -21.80
N HIS A 131 2.19 16.46 -21.50
CA HIS A 131 0.89 17.09 -21.41
C HIS A 131 0.27 17.12 -22.80
N HIS A 132 -0.88 16.48 -22.98
CA HIS A 132 -1.85 16.93 -23.98
C HIS A 132 -3.24 16.92 -23.36
N THR A 133 -3.59 18.08 -22.83
CA THR A 133 -4.94 18.61 -22.66
C THR A 133 -5.72 18.48 -23.97
N LYS A 134 -6.94 17.94 -23.93
CA LYS A 134 -8.10 18.54 -24.61
C LYS A 134 -9.39 18.28 -23.82
N GLU A 135 -10.03 19.41 -23.53
CA GLU A 135 -11.35 19.64 -22.97
C GLU A 135 -12.37 19.79 -24.12
N GLY A 136 -13.64 19.53 -23.82
CA GLY A 136 -14.82 19.85 -24.65
C GLY A 136 -15.28 18.70 -25.57
N ASP A 137 -16.56 18.42 -25.77
CA ASP A 137 -17.78 19.07 -25.35
C ASP A 137 -18.95 18.07 -25.51
N LYS A 138 -20.00 18.36 -24.75
CA LYS A 138 -21.37 17.88 -24.71
C LYS A 138 -21.99 17.54 -26.10
N GLN A 139 -22.82 16.49 -26.14
CA GLN A 139 -24.27 16.56 -26.45
C GLN A 139 -24.85 15.28 -27.10
N THR A 140 -25.68 14.59 -26.32
CA THR A 140 -27.02 14.02 -26.62
C THR A 140 -27.50 13.91 -28.07
N SER A 141 -27.91 12.70 -28.49
CA SER A 141 -29.29 12.32 -28.92
C SER A 141 -29.28 10.89 -29.53
N THR A 142 -29.95 9.89 -28.95
CA THR A 142 -31.38 9.49 -29.03
C THR A 142 -31.70 8.54 -30.20
N SER A 143 -32.21 7.35 -29.83
CA SER A 143 -33.09 6.43 -30.60
C SER A 143 -32.48 5.69 -31.82
N ALA A 144 -32.82 4.45 -32.17
CA ALA A 144 -33.74 3.44 -31.64
C ALA A 144 -33.49 2.10 -32.41
N VAL A 145 -33.70 0.98 -31.71
CA VAL A 145 -34.40 -0.25 -32.14
C VAL A 145 -34.06 -0.86 -33.52
N THR A 146 -33.58 -2.11 -33.55
CA THR A 146 -34.34 -3.30 -34.04
C THR A 146 -33.46 -4.56 -34.09
N LYS A 147 -33.92 -5.57 -33.34
CA LYS A 147 -33.82 -7.04 -33.49
C LYS A 147 -32.97 -7.61 -34.66
N LYS A 148 -32.13 -8.60 -34.35
CA LYS A 148 -32.29 -10.01 -34.80
C LYS A 148 -31.13 -10.90 -34.33
N GLN A 149 -31.47 -11.94 -33.55
CA GLN A 149 -30.77 -13.23 -33.53
C GLN A 149 -31.11 -13.98 -34.85
N PRO A 150 -30.27 -14.90 -35.37
CA PRO A 150 -30.17 -16.30 -34.89
C PRO A 150 -28.71 -16.78 -34.77
N GLU A 151 -28.32 -17.45 -33.67
CA GLU A 151 -28.17 -18.92 -33.55
C GLU A 151 -27.05 -19.56 -34.40
N LYS A 152 -26.03 -20.09 -33.70
CA LYS A 152 -25.34 -21.39 -33.92
C LYS A 152 -23.82 -21.32 -33.65
N LYS A 153 -23.36 -21.92 -32.55
CA LYS A 153 -22.47 -23.10 -32.55
C LYS A 153 -22.06 -23.47 -31.10
N LEU A 154 -22.31 -24.74 -30.81
CA LEU A 154 -21.97 -25.56 -29.65
C LEU A 154 -20.45 -25.77 -29.44
N GLU A 155 -20.14 -26.22 -28.21
CA GLU A 155 -18.88 -26.76 -27.63
C GLU A 155 -18.16 -25.76 -26.73
N ASP A 156 -17.68 -26.09 -25.53
CA ASP A 156 -17.67 -27.26 -24.65
C ASP A 156 -17.00 -26.75 -23.35
N CYS A 157 -17.34 -27.28 -22.17
CA CYS A 157 -16.54 -27.27 -20.93
C CYS A 157 -17.35 -27.90 -19.78
N VAL A 158 -17.37 -29.24 -19.74
CA VAL A 158 -17.17 -30.13 -18.58
C VAL A 158 -17.59 -29.62 -17.18
N GLU A 159 -18.62 -30.27 -16.62
CA GLU A 159 -18.84 -30.39 -15.17
C GLU A 159 -17.74 -31.25 -14.52
N ASP A 160 -17.26 -30.87 -13.32
CA ASP A 160 -17.22 -31.80 -12.19
C ASP A 160 -16.76 -31.12 -10.87
N ILE A 161 -17.33 -31.65 -9.77
CA ILE A 161 -16.89 -31.69 -8.37
C ILE A 161 -17.60 -30.77 -7.32
N ASP A 162 -18.32 -31.48 -6.43
CA ASP A 162 -18.86 -31.19 -5.10
C ASP A 162 -19.90 -30.05 -4.93
N TYR A 163 -21.14 -30.44 -5.20
CA TYR A 163 -22.37 -29.82 -4.69
C TYR A 163 -22.41 -29.91 -3.15
N ILE A 164 -21.76 -28.96 -2.47
CA ILE A 164 -22.23 -28.56 -1.14
C ILE A 164 -23.50 -27.75 -1.39
N ASP A 165 -24.64 -28.25 -0.90
CA ASP A 165 -25.97 -27.64 -1.02
C ASP A 165 -25.94 -26.16 -0.57
N GLN A 166 -25.70 -25.26 -1.53
CA GLN A 166 -25.47 -23.82 -1.29
C GLN A 166 -26.69 -23.14 -0.65
N ARG A 167 -27.85 -23.79 -0.71
CA ARG A 167 -29.08 -23.30 -0.09
C ARG A 167 -29.02 -23.35 1.44
N LYS A 168 -28.40 -24.39 2.03
CA LYS A 168 -28.26 -24.54 3.49
C LYS A 168 -27.16 -23.66 4.09
N VAL A 169 -26.12 -23.32 3.32
CA VAL A 169 -25.04 -22.42 3.79
C VAL A 169 -25.46 -20.94 3.70
N ALA A 170 -26.31 -20.59 2.74
CA ALA A 170 -26.82 -19.23 2.58
C ALA A 170 -27.78 -18.79 3.71
N GLU A 171 -28.49 -19.74 4.33
CA GLU A 171 -29.38 -19.48 5.47
C GLU A 171 -28.61 -19.06 6.74
N GLU A 172 -27.34 -19.46 6.92
CA GLU A 172 -26.50 -18.97 8.03
C GLU A 172 -25.88 -17.59 7.78
N TYR A 173 -25.64 -17.21 6.52
CA TYR A 173 -24.92 -15.98 6.18
C TYR A 173 -25.80 -14.75 5.97
N CYS A 174 -27.12 -14.93 5.89
CA CYS A 174 -28.04 -13.82 5.72
C CYS A 174 -29.00 -13.68 6.91
N PRO A 175 -28.62 -12.97 7.98
CA PRO A 175 -29.52 -12.68 9.09
C PRO A 175 -30.71 -11.85 8.60
N GLU A 176 -31.88 -11.99 9.24
CA GLU A 176 -33.11 -11.32 8.79
C GLU A 176 -32.98 -9.79 8.64
N SER A 177 -32.07 -9.18 9.40
CA SER A 177 -31.74 -7.77 9.35
C SER A 177 -31.02 -7.31 8.07
N LEU A 178 -30.53 -8.23 7.23
CA LEU A 178 -29.79 -7.97 6.00
C LEU A 178 -30.37 -8.64 4.76
N LEU A 179 -31.57 -9.23 4.85
CA LEU A 179 -32.25 -9.92 3.74
C LEU A 179 -32.37 -9.06 2.47
N SER A 180 -32.63 -7.75 2.62
CA SER A 180 -32.72 -6.80 1.49
C SER A 180 -31.36 -6.63 0.80
N LEU A 181 -30.29 -6.57 1.58
CA LEU A 181 -28.93 -6.36 1.07
C LEU A 181 -28.36 -7.67 0.47
N CYS A 182 -28.61 -8.82 1.08
CA CYS A 182 -28.22 -10.10 0.49
C CYS A 182 -28.92 -10.35 -0.83
N ASN A 183 -30.23 -10.08 -0.94
CA ASN A 183 -30.94 -10.23 -2.21
C ASN A 183 -30.29 -9.35 -3.28
N PHE A 184 -30.04 -8.08 -2.99
CA PHE A 184 -29.37 -7.17 -3.92
C PHE A 184 -28.03 -7.71 -4.43
N PHE A 185 -27.16 -8.21 -3.53
CA PHE A 185 -25.86 -8.74 -3.93
C PHE A 185 -25.95 -10.09 -4.64
N ILE A 186 -26.89 -10.96 -4.27
CA ILE A 186 -27.11 -12.25 -4.93
C ILE A 186 -27.63 -12.01 -6.36
N THR A 187 -28.60 -11.12 -6.56
CA THR A 187 -29.10 -10.78 -7.90
C THR A 187 -27.97 -10.18 -8.75
N MET A 188 -27.12 -9.32 -8.17
CA MET A 188 -25.97 -8.73 -8.87
C MET A 188 -24.87 -9.74 -9.24
N VAL A 189 -24.71 -10.81 -8.46
CA VAL A 189 -23.73 -11.88 -8.70
C VAL A 189 -24.29 -12.98 -9.62
N GLN A 190 -25.61 -13.22 -9.59
CA GLN A 190 -26.29 -14.13 -10.49
C GLN A 190 -26.51 -13.55 -11.88
N ASP A 191 -26.50 -12.23 -12.06
CA ASP A 191 -26.59 -11.56 -13.39
C ASP A 191 -25.35 -11.78 -14.29
N LYS A 192 -24.34 -12.53 -13.83
CA LYS A 192 -23.13 -12.82 -14.60
C LYS A 192 -22.79 -14.29 -14.73
N LYS A 193 -23.78 -15.16 -14.81
CA LYS A 193 -23.58 -16.53 -15.29
C LYS A 193 -24.41 -16.80 -16.55
N CYS A 194 -23.68 -16.69 -17.65
CA CYS A 194 -24.02 -16.95 -19.06
C CYS A 194 -25.02 -15.98 -19.70
#